data_AF-A0A7X6U724-F1
#
_entry.id   AF-A0A7X6U724-F1
#
_cell.length_a   1.000
_cell.length_b   1.000
_cell.length_c   1.000
_cell.angle_alpha   90.00
_cell.angle_beta   90.00
_cell.angle_gamma   90.00
#
_symmetry.space_group_name_H-M   'P 1'
#
loop_
_entity.id
_entity.type
_entity.pdbx_description
1 polymer ?
#
loop_
_entity_poly.entity_id
_entity_poly.type
_entity_poly.pdbx_seq_one_letter_code
_entity_poly.pdbx_strand_id
1 'polypeptide(L)'
;MSEAKHPGVTCQLRVRYHETDAMGIVHHANYLTWFEVGRTEYLRAVGMTYRSMEEQGIASPVIGISSRYHHPARYDDPIELETWVQAYNGVRLTMGYAVRCDGRLLCSGQSEHAFTYRGRAVAPKRSMPSVHAILSACQLADRPLAEKADHP
;
A
#
# COMPACT_ATOMS: atom_id res chain seq x y z
N MET A 1 3.39 24.25 -16.07
CA MET A 1 3.82 23.43 -14.92
C MET A 1 2.87 22.25 -14.85
N SER A 2 3.37 21.05 -15.10
CA SER A 2 2.56 19.84 -15.36
C SER A 2 1.70 19.45 -14.16
N GLU A 3 0.41 19.17 -14.39
CA GLU A 3 -0.51 18.55 -13.43
C GLU A 3 0.08 17.25 -12.89
N ALA A 4 0.13 17.09 -11.57
CA ALA A 4 0.60 15.87 -10.93
C ALA A 4 -0.47 14.76 -11.06
N LYS A 5 -0.48 14.04 -12.18
CA LYS A 5 -1.12 12.71 -12.28
C LYS A 5 -0.25 11.70 -11.54
N HIS A 6 -0.58 11.39 -10.28
CA HIS A 6 -0.12 10.14 -9.66
C HIS A 6 -1.35 9.25 -9.46
N PRO A 7 -1.59 8.29 -10.37
CA PRO A 7 -2.64 7.31 -10.22
C PRO A 7 -2.10 6.08 -9.48
N GLY A 8 -1.91 6.14 -8.15
CA GLY A 8 -1.39 4.99 -7.39
C GLY A 8 -0.02 4.47 -7.89
N VAL A 9 0.42 3.33 -7.37
CA VAL A 9 1.62 2.61 -7.81
C VAL A 9 1.29 1.13 -8.01
N THR A 10 1.77 0.56 -9.12
CA THR A 10 1.72 -0.89 -9.36
C THR A 10 3.12 -1.47 -9.27
N CYS A 11 3.31 -2.50 -8.45
CA CYS A 11 4.52 -3.29 -8.44
C CYS A 11 4.26 -4.74 -8.88
N GLN A 12 5.29 -5.36 -9.44
CA GLN A 12 5.24 -6.73 -9.93
C GLN A 12 5.96 -7.64 -8.94
N LEU A 13 5.30 -8.71 -8.55
CA LEU A 13 5.83 -9.73 -7.65
C LEU A 13 5.66 -11.11 -8.30
N ARG A 14 6.39 -12.08 -7.75
CA ARG A 14 6.24 -13.50 -8.10
C ARG A 14 6.01 -14.25 -6.80
N VAL A 15 4.98 -15.11 -6.75
CA VAL A 15 4.75 -15.94 -5.57
C VAL A 15 5.96 -16.83 -5.32
N ARG A 16 6.54 -16.72 -4.14
CA ARG A 16 7.71 -17.49 -3.72
C ARG A 16 7.28 -18.82 -3.13
N TYR A 17 8.09 -19.86 -3.30
CA TYR A 17 7.74 -21.21 -2.83
C TYR A 17 7.37 -21.26 -1.33
N HIS A 18 8.14 -20.56 -0.49
CA HIS A 18 7.91 -20.51 0.96
C HIS A 18 6.67 -19.71 1.38
N GLU A 19 6.01 -19.00 0.45
CA GLU A 19 4.77 -18.28 0.73
C GLU A 19 3.54 -19.19 0.67
N THR A 20 3.70 -20.43 0.19
CA THR A 20 2.63 -21.43 0.09
C THR A 20 2.52 -22.31 1.33
N ASP A 21 1.32 -22.81 1.61
CA ASP A 21 1.06 -23.73 2.72
C ASP A 21 0.54 -25.10 2.24
N ALA A 22 0.18 -25.97 3.18
CA ALA A 22 -0.28 -27.34 2.90
C ALA A 22 -1.57 -27.42 2.06
N MET A 23 -2.31 -26.31 1.87
CA MET A 23 -3.45 -26.25 0.95
C MET A 23 -3.02 -26.05 -0.51
N GLY A 24 -1.72 -25.89 -0.78
CA GLY A 24 -1.17 -25.69 -2.13
C GLY A 24 -1.42 -24.27 -2.69
N ILE A 25 -1.73 -23.32 -1.80
CA ILE A 25 -1.97 -21.91 -2.12
C ILE A 25 -1.16 -21.02 -1.20
N VAL A 26 -1.10 -19.73 -1.50
CA VAL A 26 -0.42 -18.74 -0.65
C VAL A 26 -1.12 -18.60 0.70
N HIS A 27 -0.36 -18.74 1.78
CA HIS A 27 -0.86 -18.51 3.13
C HIS A 27 -1.33 -17.06 3.29
N HIS A 28 -2.53 -16.87 3.83
CA HIS A 28 -3.21 -15.56 3.91
C HIS A 28 -2.35 -14.42 4.48
N ALA A 29 -1.48 -14.70 5.47
CA ALA A 29 -0.61 -13.70 6.07
C ALA A 29 0.42 -13.09 5.09
N ASN A 30 0.82 -13.83 4.04
CA ASN A 30 1.80 -13.33 3.07
C ASN A 30 1.28 -12.16 2.22
N TYR A 31 -0.04 -12.03 2.07
CA TYR A 31 -0.64 -10.85 1.44
C TYR A 31 -0.31 -9.56 2.21
N LEU A 32 -0.16 -9.63 3.54
CA LEU A 32 0.21 -8.47 4.36
C LEU A 32 1.66 -8.06 4.11
N THR A 33 2.55 -9.04 3.91
CA THR A 33 3.94 -8.80 3.48
C THR A 33 3.96 -8.13 2.11
N TRP A 34 3.10 -8.57 1.18
CA TRP A 34 2.98 -7.92 -0.12
C TRP A 34 2.47 -6.48 0.02
N PHE A 35 1.45 -6.21 0.84
CA PHE A 35 0.96 -4.86 1.11
C PHE A 35 2.07 -3.92 1.63
N GLU A 36 2.98 -4.43 2.47
CA GLU A 36 4.15 -3.67 2.92
C GLU A 36 5.11 -3.34 1.78
N VAL A 37 5.37 -4.30 0.88
CA VAL A 37 6.18 -4.06 -0.33
C VAL A 37 5.53 -2.97 -1.18
N GLY A 38 4.24 -3.10 -1.49
CA GLY A 38 3.50 -2.09 -2.27
C GLY A 38 3.51 -0.72 -1.62
N ARG A 39 3.31 -0.64 -0.29
CA ARG A 39 3.39 0.62 0.47
C ARG A 39 4.78 1.25 0.40
N THR A 40 5.83 0.44 0.49
CA THR A 40 7.22 0.93 0.44
C THR A 40 7.56 1.47 -0.94
N GLU A 41 7.14 0.77 -2.01
CA GLU A 41 7.28 1.26 -3.38
C GLU A 41 6.47 2.54 -3.62
N TYR A 42 5.23 2.59 -3.12
CA TYR A 42 4.40 3.79 -3.18
C TYR A 42 5.09 4.98 -2.53
N LEU A 43 5.57 4.81 -1.29
CA LEU A 43 6.29 5.84 -0.54
C LEU A 43 7.54 6.32 -1.28
N ARG A 44 8.28 5.42 -1.94
CA ARG A 44 9.43 5.78 -2.78
C ARG A 44 9.02 6.63 -3.98
N ALA A 45 7.95 6.26 -4.68
CA ALA A 45 7.46 6.98 -5.86
C ALA A 45 7.06 8.42 -5.54
N VAL A 46 6.52 8.67 -4.35
CA VAL A 46 6.13 10.01 -3.89
C VAL A 46 7.26 10.76 -3.15
N GLY A 47 8.50 10.27 -3.21
CA GLY A 47 9.68 10.93 -2.65
C GLY A 47 9.86 10.77 -1.13
N MET A 48 9.15 9.85 -0.49
CA MET A 48 9.17 9.60 0.96
C MET A 48 9.74 8.22 1.30
N THR A 49 11.00 7.95 0.98
CA THR A 49 11.58 6.62 1.29
C THR A 49 11.56 6.33 2.80
N TYR A 50 11.33 5.07 3.18
CA TYR A 50 11.29 4.67 4.59
C TYR A 50 12.59 5.05 5.34
N ARG A 51 13.75 4.79 4.72
CA ARG A 51 15.07 5.23 5.21
C ARG A 51 15.09 6.73 5.53
N SER A 52 14.69 7.56 4.57
CA SER A 52 14.70 9.03 4.77
C SER A 52 13.73 9.49 5.86
N MET A 53 12.61 8.78 6.06
CA MET A 53 11.67 9.05 7.14
C MET A 53 12.30 8.71 8.49
N GLU A 54 12.90 7.53 8.62
CA GLU A 54 13.58 7.10 9.85
C GLU A 54 14.73 8.02 10.24
N GLU A 55 15.56 8.44 9.28
CA GLU A 55 16.66 9.40 9.49
C GLU A 55 16.15 10.76 10.01
N GLN A 56 14.93 11.16 9.65
CA GLN A 56 14.26 12.36 10.14
C GLN A 56 13.52 12.14 11.48
N GLY A 57 13.52 10.91 12.01
CA GLY A 57 12.79 10.51 13.22
C GLY A 57 11.28 10.37 12.99
N ILE A 58 10.84 10.20 11.75
CA ILE A 58 9.45 10.02 11.37
C ILE A 58 9.15 8.52 11.28
N ALA A 59 8.06 8.06 11.89
CA ALA A 59 7.55 6.72 11.66
C ALA A 59 6.03 6.71 11.43
N SER A 60 5.55 5.65 10.79
CA SER A 60 4.14 5.48 10.41
C SER A 60 3.63 4.09 10.81
N PRO A 61 3.46 3.81 12.11
CA PRO A 61 3.05 2.49 12.58
C PRO A 61 1.66 2.10 12.06
N VAL A 62 1.51 0.84 11.66
CA VAL A 62 0.23 0.24 11.31
C VAL A 62 -0.60 0.07 12.58
N ILE A 63 -1.81 0.62 12.59
CA ILE A 63 -2.77 0.54 13.72
C ILE A 63 -4.00 -0.30 13.39
N GLY A 64 -4.16 -0.72 12.14
CA GLY A 64 -5.25 -1.56 11.68
C GLY A 64 -4.98 -2.12 10.30
N ILE A 65 -5.51 -3.30 10.02
CA ILE A 65 -5.39 -3.94 8.70
C ILE A 65 -6.65 -4.77 8.42
N SER A 66 -7.14 -4.72 7.19
CA SER A 66 -8.21 -5.59 6.73
C SER A 66 -7.92 -6.11 5.33
N SER A 67 -8.37 -7.33 5.07
CA SER A 67 -8.10 -8.05 3.83
C SER A 67 -9.29 -8.94 3.49
N ARG A 68 -9.64 -9.00 2.21
CA ARG A 68 -10.66 -9.89 1.65
C ARG A 68 -10.03 -10.69 0.53
N TYR A 69 -10.02 -12.00 0.70
CA TYR A 69 -9.46 -12.97 -0.24
C TYR A 69 -10.59 -13.49 -1.14
N HIS A 70 -10.48 -13.23 -2.44
CA HIS A 70 -11.50 -13.59 -3.44
C HIS A 70 -11.10 -14.84 -4.21
N HIS A 71 -9.83 -14.94 -4.61
CA HIS A 71 -9.27 -16.08 -5.32
C HIS A 71 -7.88 -16.43 -4.78
N PRO A 72 -7.50 -17.73 -4.75
CA PRO A 72 -6.17 -18.13 -4.27
C PRO A 72 -5.08 -17.81 -5.30
N ALA A 73 -3.91 -17.42 -4.79
CA ALA A 73 -2.65 -17.41 -5.52
C ALA A 73 -1.91 -18.75 -5.30
N ARG A 74 -1.14 -19.19 -6.29
CA ARG A 74 -0.32 -20.40 -6.27
C ARG A 74 1.14 -20.06 -6.50
N TYR A 75 2.02 -21.02 -6.18
CA TYR A 75 3.43 -20.91 -6.47
C TYR A 75 3.67 -20.51 -7.93
N ASP A 76 4.60 -19.57 -8.11
CA ASP A 76 5.02 -19.03 -9.42
C ASP A 76 3.96 -18.18 -10.16
N ASP A 77 2.81 -17.89 -9.56
CA ASP A 77 1.84 -16.94 -10.14
C ASP A 77 2.47 -15.53 -10.28
N PRO A 78 2.29 -14.85 -11.43
CA PRO A 78 2.65 -13.44 -11.60
C PRO A 78 1.66 -12.57 -10.83
N ILE A 79 2.18 -11.73 -9.94
CA ILE A 79 1.35 -10.88 -9.09
C ILE A 79 1.53 -9.41 -9.48
N GLU A 80 0.42 -8.76 -9.79
CA GLU A 80 0.32 -7.30 -9.90
C GLU A 80 -0.26 -6.77 -8.60
N LEU A 81 0.53 -5.98 -7.85
CA LEU A 81 0.08 -5.34 -6.63
C LEU A 81 -0.08 -3.84 -6.87
N GLU A 82 -1.31 -3.36 -6.79
CA GLU A 82 -1.66 -1.96 -6.84
C GLU A 82 -1.76 -1.39 -5.43
N THR A 83 -1.23 -0.19 -5.22
CA THR A 83 -1.23 0.50 -3.92
C THR A 83 -1.51 1.99 -4.12
N TRP A 84 -2.36 2.56 -3.27
CA TRP A 84 -2.72 3.99 -3.34
C TRP A 84 -3.10 4.54 -1.96
N VAL A 85 -3.14 5.87 -1.83
CA VAL A 85 -3.73 6.55 -0.67
C VAL A 85 -5.26 6.50 -0.81
N GLN A 86 -5.89 5.62 -0.04
CA GLN A 86 -7.35 5.49 -0.02
C GLN A 86 -8.00 6.66 0.73
N ALA A 87 -7.41 7.09 1.85
CA ALA A 87 -7.89 8.21 2.63
C ALA A 87 -6.78 8.83 3.48
N TYR A 88 -6.87 10.14 3.69
CA TYR A 88 -6.03 10.86 4.64
C TYR A 88 -6.85 12.00 5.26
N ASN A 89 -6.68 12.23 6.57
CA ASN A 89 -7.44 13.29 7.27
C ASN A 89 -6.55 14.26 8.06
N GLY A 90 -5.25 14.25 7.80
CA GLY A 90 -4.27 15.05 8.54
C GLY A 90 -3.73 14.41 9.80
N VAL A 91 -4.30 13.28 10.26
CA VAL A 91 -3.83 12.53 11.46
C VAL A 91 -3.70 11.04 11.18
N ARG A 92 -4.62 10.46 10.40
CA ARG A 92 -4.61 9.07 9.98
C ARG A 92 -4.44 8.96 8.48
N LEU A 93 -3.70 7.94 8.06
CA LEU A 93 -3.51 7.54 6.68
C LEU A 93 -4.10 6.13 6.48
N THR A 94 -4.91 5.96 5.45
CA THR A 94 -5.39 4.66 4.98
C THR A 94 -4.81 4.38 3.61
N MET A 95 -4.05 3.29 3.51
CA MET A 95 -3.57 2.76 2.23
C MET A 95 -4.57 1.74 1.70
N GLY A 96 -4.82 1.76 0.39
CA GLY A 96 -5.60 0.74 -0.31
C GLY A 96 -4.70 -0.18 -1.11
N TYR A 97 -5.12 -1.44 -1.25
CA TYR A 97 -4.39 -2.49 -1.96
C TYR A 97 -5.31 -3.34 -2.84
N ALA A 98 -4.84 -3.66 -4.04
CA ALA A 98 -5.44 -4.69 -4.90
C ALA A 98 -4.35 -5.62 -5.43
N VAL A 99 -4.51 -6.91 -5.23
CA VAL A 99 -3.59 -7.95 -5.68
C VAL A 99 -4.26 -8.73 -6.79
N ARG A 100 -3.64 -8.76 -7.96
CA ARG A 100 -4.14 -9.44 -9.15
C ARG A 100 -3.14 -10.45 -9.69
N CYS A 101 -3.66 -11.45 -10.40
CA CYS A 101 -2.88 -12.34 -11.25
C CYS A 101 -3.61 -12.42 -12.59
N ASP A 102 -2.90 -12.06 -13.66
CA ASP A 102 -3.46 -12.01 -15.03
C ASP A 102 -4.81 -11.28 -15.11
N GLY A 103 -4.91 -10.15 -14.41
CA GLY A 103 -6.12 -9.32 -14.35
C GLY A 103 -7.19 -9.74 -13.33
N ARG A 104 -7.19 -10.99 -12.84
CA ARG A 104 -8.16 -11.48 -11.85
C ARG A 104 -7.86 -10.95 -10.45
N LEU A 105 -8.85 -10.42 -9.74
CA LEU A 105 -8.68 -9.93 -8.37
C LEU A 105 -8.50 -11.09 -7.38
N LEU A 106 -7.31 -11.25 -6.82
CA LEU A 106 -7.05 -12.28 -5.81
C LEU A 106 -7.41 -11.78 -4.41
N CYS A 107 -7.02 -10.54 -4.10
CA CYS A 107 -7.20 -9.97 -2.77
C CYS A 107 -7.35 -8.45 -2.83
N SER A 108 -8.27 -7.92 -2.03
CA SER A 108 -8.42 -6.50 -1.77
C SER A 108 -8.15 -6.22 -0.30
N GLY A 109 -7.39 -5.19 0.03
CA GLY A 109 -7.05 -4.87 1.41
C GLY A 109 -6.85 -3.39 1.67
N GLN A 110 -6.72 -3.06 2.95
CA GLN A 110 -6.38 -1.73 3.42
C GLN A 110 -5.59 -1.78 4.73
N SER A 111 -4.70 -0.83 4.93
CA SER A 111 -3.99 -0.63 6.20
C SER A 111 -4.18 0.79 6.72
N GLU A 112 -4.37 0.92 8.02
CA GLU A 112 -4.49 2.19 8.72
C GLU A 112 -3.20 2.51 9.46
N HIS A 113 -2.81 3.77 9.43
CA HIS A 113 -1.56 4.26 10.00
C HIS A 113 -1.77 5.49 10.86
N ALA A 114 -1.07 5.50 12.00
CA ALA A 114 -0.80 6.70 12.76
C ALA A 114 0.59 7.24 12.38
N PHE A 115 0.92 8.45 12.86
CA PHE A 115 2.25 9.03 12.68
C PHE A 115 2.92 9.29 14.01
N THR A 116 4.22 9.04 14.06
CA THR A 116 5.06 9.45 15.17
C THR A 116 6.23 10.30 14.68
N TYR A 117 6.65 11.24 15.52
CA TYR A 117 7.84 12.06 15.33
C TYR A 117 8.68 11.99 16.59
N ARG A 118 9.89 11.46 16.46
CA ARG A 118 10.84 11.20 17.56
C ARG A 118 10.18 10.40 18.70
N GLY A 119 9.44 9.35 18.33
CA GLY A 119 8.79 8.43 19.26
C GLY A 119 7.47 8.93 19.88
N ARG A 120 6.99 10.13 19.52
CA ARG A 120 5.71 10.67 20.02
C ARG A 120 4.66 10.69 18.93
N ALA A 121 3.44 10.29 19.24
CA ALA A 121 2.31 10.42 18.33
C ALA A 121 2.04 11.89 17.98
N VAL A 122 1.91 12.21 16.69
CA VAL A 122 1.73 13.59 16.21
C VAL A 122 0.77 13.66 15.03
N ALA A 123 0.20 14.84 14.81
CA ALA A 123 -0.45 15.18 13.55
C ALA A 123 0.59 15.74 12.56
N PRO A 124 0.77 15.16 11.36
CA PRO A 124 1.75 15.62 10.37
C PRO A 124 1.70 17.12 10.05
N LYS A 125 0.51 17.74 10.00
CA LYS A 125 0.38 19.15 9.58
C LYS A 125 1.31 20.13 10.31
N ARG A 126 1.59 19.91 11.60
CA ARG A 126 2.48 20.78 12.40
C ARG A 126 3.90 20.23 12.51
N SER A 127 4.05 18.93 12.73
CA SER A 127 5.34 18.31 13.02
C SER A 127 6.13 17.92 11.76
N MET A 128 5.43 17.66 10.66
CA MET A 128 5.96 17.16 9.39
C MET A 128 5.21 17.78 8.19
N PRO A 129 5.33 19.11 7.94
CA PRO A 129 4.52 19.79 6.93
C PRO A 129 4.73 19.26 5.51
N SER A 130 5.94 18.81 5.16
CA SER A 130 6.24 18.20 3.86
C SER A 130 5.46 16.91 3.63
N VAL A 131 5.46 16.00 4.62
CA VAL A 131 4.69 14.76 4.60
C VAL A 131 3.19 15.06 4.48
N HIS A 132 2.70 16.03 5.25
CA HIS A 132 1.30 16.45 5.17
C HIS A 132 0.91 16.95 3.76
N ALA A 133 1.75 17.78 3.14
CA ALA A 133 1.50 18.31 1.81
C ALA A 133 1.47 17.20 0.74
N ILE A 134 2.45 16.27 0.79
CA ILE A 134 2.52 15.15 -0.15
C ILE A 134 1.28 14.26 -0.03
N LEU A 135 0.93 13.81 1.19
CA LEU A 135 -0.22 12.92 1.38
C LEU A 135 -1.55 13.58 1.02
N SER A 136 -1.69 14.88 1.27
CA SER A 136 -2.90 15.63 0.88
C SER A 136 -3.03 15.73 -0.64
N ALA A 137 -1.91 15.91 -1.36
CA ALA A 137 -1.91 15.92 -2.83
C ALA A 137 -2.21 14.52 -3.39
N CYS A 138 -1.57 13.47 -2.83
CA CYS A 138 -1.80 12.08 -3.20
C CYS A 138 -3.27 11.68 -3.05
N GLN A 139 -3.92 11.98 -1.92
CA GLN A 139 -5.33 11.64 -1.71
C GLN A 139 -6.27 12.20 -2.79
N LEU A 140 -5.97 13.40 -3.31
CA LEU A 140 -6.79 14.03 -4.34
C LEU A 140 -6.61 13.35 -5.71
N ALA A 141 -5.38 12.95 -6.02
CA ALA A 141 -4.98 12.36 -7.31
C ALA A 141 -5.22 10.84 -7.39
N ASP A 142 -5.01 10.14 -6.28
CA ASP A 142 -5.04 8.69 -6.22
C ASP A 142 -6.45 8.14 -6.38
N ARG A 143 -6.58 7.13 -7.23
CA ARG A 143 -7.77 6.31 -7.35
C ARG A 143 -7.29 4.86 -7.44
N PRO A 144 -8.13 3.88 -7.04
CA PRO A 144 -7.90 2.50 -7.46
C PRO A 144 -7.74 2.49 -8.98
N LEU A 145 -6.76 1.77 -9.53
CA LEU A 145 -6.73 1.58 -10.98
C LEU A 145 -7.99 0.78 -11.30
N ALA A 146 -8.74 1.24 -12.31
CA ALA A 146 -10.10 0.81 -12.56
C ALA A 146 -10.29 -0.70 -12.42
N GLU A 147 -11.41 -1.12 -11.83
CA GLU A 147 -11.84 -2.52 -11.86
C GLU A 147 -11.86 -2.98 -13.31
N LYS A 148 -10.82 -3.70 -13.75
CA LYS A 148 -10.96 -4.56 -14.92
C LYS A 148 -12.02 -5.57 -14.51
N ALA A 149 -13.21 -5.42 -15.09
CA ALA A 149 -14.33 -6.31 -14.84
C ALA A 149 -13.82 -7.75 -14.93
N ASP A 150 -14.07 -8.56 -13.89
CA ASP A 150 -13.87 -10.00 -13.97
C ASP A 150 -14.63 -10.48 -15.22
N HIS A 151 -13.89 -10.87 -16.26
CA HIS A 151 -14.51 -11.55 -17.38
C HIS A 151 -14.84 -12.96 -16.90
N PRO A 152 -16.10 -13.42 -17.07
CA PRO A 152 -16.56 -14.72 -16.58
C PRO A 152 -15.79 -15.90 -17.19
#